data_AF-A0A017T9Y0-F1
#
_entry.id   AF-A0A017T9Y0-F1
#
_cell.length_a   1.000
_cell.length_b   1.000
_cell.length_c   1.000
_cell.angle_alpha   90.00
_cell.angle_beta   90.00
_cell.angle_gamma   90.00
#
_symmetry.space_group_name_H-M   'P 1'
#
loop_
_entity.id
_entity.type
_entity.pdbx_description
1 polymer ?
#
loop_
_entity_poly.entity_id
_entity_poly.type
_entity_poly.pdbx_seq_one_letter_code
_entity_poly.pdbx_strand_id
1 'polypeptide(L)'
;MQTGMLLHGCTRAAGAALVVSVLVLGATGISACGDDDDGTGGSGAGTTGEGGSGGEGGSGGEGGGSAAIPEGCDVVLMAGEADAAAVQTALIEAREDSTVCFSAGTFSFTGELSLDVDGVTLKGVGPEGTFLDFSAQETGPNGVLIQGDRVTIEALSVLDTPGDGIRASNVAGVTFRDVTVQWSADAALENGAYGLYPVGSSDVVIERCIVKGARDAGIYVGQSERIRVTDSEAYGNVAGIEIENSTDALVRGNHAHDNTAGILVFNLPGIPVQDGKRTNVYDNLIENNNLDNFAEPGTTVASVPPGLGVMILASDDNEVRRNVIRDNKSGAIMTLSYLSVVFGDTTDPLYDRFPQGNFIHENEYMNNGTEPDGLVLLATDLRPIPDIMWDGCIDAMATDDGHLTNCVSEDPAPSYLNFNFCDDFPADSQDVSEVACTYELLPAE
;
A
#
# COMPACT_ATOMS: atom_id res chain seq x y z
N MET A 1 74.42 35.19 19.71
CA MET A 1 73.99 34.10 20.61
C MET A 1 72.49 33.96 20.39
N GLN A 2 72.03 33.05 19.51
CA GLN A 2 71.55 31.68 19.84
C GLN A 2 70.40 31.75 20.88
N THR A 3 69.18 31.22 20.70
CA THR A 3 68.63 30.12 19.85
C THR A 3 67.08 30.20 19.86
N GLY A 4 66.38 29.43 19.00
CA GLY A 4 64.90 29.35 18.84
C GLY A 4 64.12 28.80 20.05
N MET A 5 62.80 28.57 20.03
CA MET A 5 61.98 27.77 19.09
C MET A 5 60.47 27.97 19.35
N LEU A 6 59.62 27.57 18.38
CA LEU A 6 58.15 27.66 18.31
C LEU A 6 57.36 26.86 19.37
N LEU A 7 56.09 27.24 19.61
CA LEU A 7 54.92 26.35 19.56
C LEU A 7 53.58 27.12 19.56
N HIS A 8 52.68 26.73 18.64
CA HIS A 8 51.28 27.15 18.50
C HIS A 8 50.40 26.51 19.58
N GLY A 9 49.34 27.20 19.99
CA GLY A 9 48.26 26.63 20.81
C GLY A 9 47.02 27.50 20.78
N CYS A 10 46.04 27.12 19.94
CA CYS A 10 44.71 27.71 19.83
C CYS A 10 43.75 26.81 20.61
N THR A 11 43.01 27.36 21.58
CA THR A 11 41.89 26.65 22.25
C THR A 11 40.68 27.57 22.27
N ARG A 12 39.67 27.20 21.46
CA ARG A 12 38.32 27.77 21.46
C ARG A 12 37.49 27.13 22.59
N ALA A 13 36.65 27.95 23.20
CA ALA A 13 35.72 27.60 24.26
C ALA A 13 34.63 26.65 23.77
N ALA A 14 34.35 25.62 24.58
CA ALA A 14 33.21 24.73 24.43
C ALA A 14 31.93 25.43 24.93
N GLY A 15 30.95 25.61 24.05
CA GLY A 15 29.57 25.88 24.39
C GLY A 15 28.81 24.55 24.41
N ALA A 16 28.20 24.21 25.55
CA ALA A 16 27.40 23.02 25.73
C ALA A 16 26.03 23.21 25.06
N ALA A 17 25.70 22.36 24.08
CA ALA A 17 24.34 22.17 23.61
C ALA A 17 23.73 20.98 24.37
N LEU A 18 22.56 21.21 24.95
CA LEU A 18 21.81 20.28 25.77
C LEU A 18 21.02 19.35 24.84
N VAL A 19 21.48 18.11 24.66
CA VAL A 19 20.72 17.06 23.95
C VAL A 19 19.66 16.53 24.91
N VAL A 20 18.38 16.75 24.58
CA VAL A 20 17.26 16.10 25.25
C VAL A 20 17.09 14.72 24.63
N SER A 21 17.68 13.70 25.26
CA SER A 21 17.45 12.30 24.89
C SER A 21 16.04 11.89 25.30
N VAL A 22 15.15 11.72 24.32
CA VAL A 22 13.91 10.97 24.50
C VAL A 22 14.30 9.49 24.50
N LEU A 23 14.21 8.86 25.67
CA LEU A 23 14.39 7.42 25.84
C LEU A 23 13.18 6.70 25.21
N VAL A 24 13.35 6.19 23.98
CA VAL A 24 12.48 5.12 23.48
C VAL A 24 13.05 3.82 24.03
N LEU A 25 12.29 3.14 24.89
CA LEU A 25 12.63 1.79 25.34
C LEU A 25 12.54 0.85 24.13
N GLY A 26 13.70 0.39 23.65
CA GLY A 26 13.80 -0.67 22.67
C GLY A 26 13.18 -1.96 23.21
N ALA A 27 12.00 -2.30 22.71
CA ALA A 27 11.54 -3.68 22.67
C ALA A 27 12.12 -4.30 21.40
N THR A 28 12.84 -5.41 21.55
CA THR A 28 13.36 -6.21 20.45
C THR A 28 12.20 -6.75 19.60
N GLY A 29 11.89 -6.06 18.50
CA GLY A 29 11.00 -6.55 17.45
C GLY A 29 11.80 -7.41 16.48
N ILE A 30 11.40 -8.67 16.35
CA ILE A 30 11.90 -9.58 15.32
C ILE A 30 11.14 -9.22 14.05
N SER A 31 11.87 -8.87 12.99
CA SER A 31 11.42 -8.79 11.61
C SER A 31 10.62 -10.06 11.24
N ALA A 32 9.35 -9.90 10.91
CA ALA A 32 8.52 -10.97 10.34
C ALA A 32 8.24 -10.64 8.88
N CYS A 33 9.13 -11.12 8.01
CA CYS A 33 8.82 -11.45 6.61
C CYS A 33 8.77 -12.98 6.54
N GLY A 34 7.88 -13.51 5.70
CA GLY A 34 7.33 -14.87 5.79
C GLY A 34 8.25 -16.01 5.35
N ASP A 35 7.71 -17.22 5.47
CA ASP A 35 7.94 -18.34 4.55
C ASP A 35 6.89 -19.45 4.79
N ASP A 36 6.51 -20.07 3.68
CA ASP A 36 5.63 -21.23 3.51
C ASP A 36 6.12 -22.48 4.26
N ASP A 37 5.20 -23.37 4.65
CA ASP A 37 5.58 -24.78 4.81
C ASP A 37 4.39 -25.72 4.55
N ASP A 38 4.56 -26.51 3.50
CA ASP A 38 3.63 -27.49 2.96
C ASP A 38 4.05 -28.91 3.39
N GLY A 39 3.11 -29.68 3.95
CA GLY A 39 3.07 -31.15 3.90
C GLY A 39 4.04 -32.00 4.77
N THR A 40 3.48 -32.85 5.64
CA THR A 40 3.25 -34.30 5.34
C THR A 40 2.90 -35.16 6.59
N GLY A 41 1.80 -35.90 6.48
CA GLY A 41 1.71 -37.35 6.71
C GLY A 41 1.93 -37.95 8.12
N GLY A 42 0.85 -38.49 8.72
CA GLY A 42 0.96 -39.37 9.88
C GLY A 42 -0.33 -40.13 10.23
N SER A 43 -0.51 -41.30 9.63
CA SER A 43 -1.58 -42.28 9.83
C SER A 43 -1.82 -42.74 11.28
N GLY A 44 -3.08 -43.02 11.64
CA GLY A 44 -3.43 -43.79 12.84
C GLY A 44 -4.88 -44.26 12.84
N ALA A 45 -5.08 -45.57 12.91
CA ALA A 45 -6.29 -46.29 12.54
C ALA A 45 -7.36 -46.43 13.65
N GLY A 46 -8.61 -46.56 13.18
CA GLY A 46 -9.54 -47.61 13.63
C GLY A 46 -10.52 -47.27 14.76
N THR A 47 -11.82 -47.40 14.49
CA THR A 47 -12.69 -48.37 15.19
C THR A 47 -13.96 -48.64 14.40
N THR A 48 -14.37 -49.90 14.48
CA THR A 48 -15.54 -50.57 13.89
C THR A 48 -16.82 -50.27 14.67
N GLY A 49 -17.95 -50.15 13.96
CA GLY A 49 -19.29 -50.23 14.55
C GLY A 49 -20.31 -50.72 13.51
N GLU A 50 -20.78 -51.94 13.69
CA GLU A 50 -21.82 -52.59 12.88
C GLU A 50 -23.23 -52.05 13.18
N GLY A 51 -24.10 -52.11 12.17
CA GLY A 51 -25.47 -52.61 12.34
C GLY A 51 -26.63 -51.68 11.98
N GLY A 52 -27.55 -52.17 11.15
CA GLY A 52 -28.95 -51.72 11.15
C GLY A 52 -29.58 -51.50 9.76
N SER A 53 -30.33 -52.49 9.28
CA SER A 53 -31.10 -52.40 8.04
C SER A 53 -32.47 -51.71 8.22
N GLY A 54 -32.91 -51.03 7.15
CA GLY A 54 -34.27 -51.21 6.63
C GLY A 54 -35.26 -50.06 6.81
N GLY A 55 -35.78 -49.56 5.67
CA GLY A 55 -37.22 -49.33 5.50
C GLY A 55 -37.71 -47.90 5.26
N GLU A 56 -38.18 -47.67 4.02
CA GLU A 56 -39.30 -46.77 3.62
C GLU A 56 -39.01 -45.25 3.70
N GLY A 57 -39.15 -44.44 2.65
CA GLY A 57 -40.21 -44.40 1.64
C GLY A 57 -41.02 -43.12 1.82
N GLY A 58 -40.55 -42.00 1.26
CA GLY A 58 -41.26 -40.71 1.22
C GLY A 58 -40.55 -39.78 0.23
N SER A 59 -40.99 -39.72 -1.03
CA SER A 59 -41.96 -38.74 -1.54
C SER A 59 -41.39 -37.32 -1.68
N GLY A 60 -40.83 -37.08 -2.87
CA GLY A 60 -40.94 -35.86 -3.67
C GLY A 60 -41.01 -34.51 -2.94
N GLY A 61 -39.86 -33.83 -2.91
CA GLY A 61 -39.78 -32.37 -2.86
C GLY A 61 -39.07 -31.86 -4.10
N GLU A 62 -39.78 -31.82 -5.24
CA GLU A 62 -39.40 -30.95 -6.36
C GLU A 62 -39.74 -29.51 -5.97
N GLY A 63 -38.77 -28.59 -6.10
CA GLY A 63 -39.05 -27.17 -5.84
C GLY A 63 -37.85 -26.24 -5.68
N GLY A 64 -36.65 -26.59 -6.15
CA GLY A 64 -35.58 -25.62 -6.36
C GLY A 64 -35.56 -25.24 -7.83
N GLY A 65 -36.21 -24.15 -8.21
CA GLY A 65 -36.10 -23.64 -9.57
C GLY A 65 -34.64 -23.38 -9.87
N SER A 66 -34.04 -24.13 -10.81
CA SER A 66 -32.75 -23.78 -11.39
C SER A 66 -32.93 -22.37 -11.95
N ALA A 67 -32.40 -21.38 -11.25
CA ALA A 67 -32.26 -20.04 -11.78
C ALA A 67 -31.52 -20.20 -13.12
N ALA A 68 -32.09 -19.64 -14.19
CA ALA A 68 -31.43 -19.67 -15.48
C ALA A 68 -30.07 -18.97 -15.33
N ILE A 69 -29.01 -19.65 -15.74
CA ILE A 69 -27.65 -19.11 -15.71
C ILE A 69 -27.62 -17.90 -16.67
N PRO A 70 -27.32 -16.67 -16.18
CA PRO A 70 -27.19 -15.50 -17.04
C PRO A 70 -26.12 -15.71 -18.10
N GLU A 71 -26.27 -15.00 -19.23
CA GLU A 71 -25.25 -14.98 -20.28
C GLU A 71 -23.91 -14.49 -19.70
N GLY A 72 -22.84 -15.24 -19.97
CA GLY A 72 -21.49 -14.95 -19.46
C GLY A 72 -21.19 -15.53 -18.08
N CYS A 73 -22.09 -16.32 -17.49
CA CYS A 73 -21.83 -17.06 -16.25
C CYS A 73 -21.73 -18.56 -16.54
N ASP A 74 -20.82 -19.26 -15.86
CA ASP A 74 -20.76 -20.73 -15.84
C ASP A 74 -21.48 -21.29 -14.61
N VAL A 75 -21.39 -20.56 -13.49
CA VAL A 75 -22.04 -20.86 -12.21
C VAL A 75 -22.74 -19.61 -11.69
N VAL A 76 -23.88 -19.78 -11.02
CA VAL A 76 -24.60 -18.69 -10.34
C VAL A 76 -24.85 -19.06 -8.90
N LEU A 77 -24.42 -18.19 -8.01
CA LEU A 77 -24.60 -18.29 -6.58
C LEU A 77 -25.69 -17.33 -6.15
N MET A 78 -26.65 -17.83 -5.37
CA MET A 78 -27.77 -17.06 -4.86
C MET A 78 -27.55 -16.82 -3.37
N ALA A 79 -27.65 -15.57 -2.93
CA ALA A 79 -27.56 -15.22 -1.50
C ALA A 79 -28.66 -15.92 -0.67
N GLY A 80 -28.32 -16.45 0.51
CA GLY A 80 -29.21 -17.22 1.38
C GLY A 80 -28.50 -18.01 2.50
N GLU A 81 -29.23 -18.91 3.19
CA GLU A 81 -28.72 -19.55 4.43
C GLU A 81 -27.52 -20.52 4.25
N ALA A 82 -27.08 -20.80 3.02
CA ALA A 82 -25.99 -21.74 2.72
C ALA A 82 -24.85 -21.13 1.88
N ASP A 83 -24.67 -19.81 1.97
CA ASP A 83 -23.75 -19.03 1.12
C ASP A 83 -22.31 -19.56 1.15
N ALA A 84 -21.71 -19.68 2.33
CA ALA A 84 -20.31 -20.09 2.46
C ALA A 84 -20.01 -21.46 1.81
N ALA A 85 -20.86 -22.46 2.05
CA ALA A 85 -20.66 -23.80 1.51
C ALA A 85 -20.86 -23.85 -0.02
N ALA A 86 -21.84 -23.11 -0.54
CA ALA A 86 -22.11 -23.04 -1.98
C ALA A 86 -20.97 -22.34 -2.72
N VAL A 87 -20.49 -21.21 -2.18
CA VAL A 87 -19.36 -20.45 -2.73
C VAL A 87 -18.10 -21.31 -2.70
N GLN A 88 -17.74 -21.89 -1.55
CA GLN A 88 -16.55 -22.73 -1.43
C GLN A 88 -16.57 -23.91 -2.40
N THR A 89 -17.72 -24.56 -2.56
CA THR A 89 -17.88 -25.65 -3.52
C THR A 89 -17.66 -25.15 -4.96
N ALA A 90 -18.24 -24.00 -5.31
CA ALA A 90 -18.06 -23.43 -6.64
C ALA A 90 -16.61 -23.03 -6.93
N LEU A 91 -15.87 -22.53 -5.94
CA LEU A 91 -14.44 -22.21 -6.10
C LEU A 91 -13.58 -23.47 -6.23
N ILE A 92 -13.88 -24.54 -5.48
CA ILE A 92 -13.17 -25.83 -5.59
C ILE A 92 -13.44 -26.52 -6.94
N GLU A 93 -14.67 -26.41 -7.43
CA GLU A 93 -15.10 -27.04 -8.70
C GLU A 93 -14.88 -26.13 -9.92
N ALA A 94 -14.38 -24.91 -9.70
CA ALA A 94 -14.10 -23.95 -10.76
C ALA A 94 -13.15 -24.56 -11.79
N ARG A 95 -13.45 -24.30 -13.06
CA ARG A 95 -12.56 -24.66 -14.17
C ARG A 95 -11.74 -23.43 -14.55
N GLU A 96 -10.62 -23.69 -15.18
CA GLU A 96 -9.85 -22.62 -15.81
C GLU A 96 -10.75 -21.80 -16.75
N ASP A 97 -10.57 -20.48 -16.70
CA ASP A 97 -11.33 -19.47 -17.47
C ASP A 97 -12.85 -19.44 -17.20
N SER A 98 -13.33 -20.05 -16.10
CA SER A 98 -14.75 -20.05 -15.76
C SER A 98 -15.20 -18.81 -15.00
N THR A 99 -16.47 -18.42 -15.17
CA THR A 99 -17.09 -17.29 -14.48
C THR A 99 -18.09 -17.74 -13.42
N VAL A 100 -17.81 -17.39 -12.17
CA VAL A 100 -18.71 -17.58 -11.02
C VAL A 100 -19.43 -16.27 -10.74
N CYS A 101 -20.73 -16.25 -11.03
CA CYS A 101 -21.58 -15.08 -10.82
C CYS A 101 -22.28 -15.13 -9.46
N PHE A 102 -22.32 -14.02 -8.77
CA PHE A 102 -23.04 -13.82 -7.52
C PHE A 102 -24.31 -13.01 -7.79
N SER A 103 -25.44 -13.43 -7.22
CA SER A 103 -26.66 -12.66 -7.25
C SER A 103 -26.54 -11.36 -6.43
N ALA A 104 -27.54 -10.50 -6.55
CA ALA A 104 -27.75 -9.45 -5.56
C ALA A 104 -27.97 -10.08 -4.17
N GLY A 105 -27.46 -9.44 -3.13
CA GLY A 105 -27.60 -9.87 -1.74
C GLY A 105 -26.26 -9.93 -0.99
N THR A 106 -26.35 -10.38 0.26
CA THR A 106 -25.22 -10.54 1.15
C THR A 106 -24.91 -12.03 1.31
N PHE A 107 -23.64 -12.39 1.08
CA PHE A 107 -23.08 -13.70 1.30
C PHE A 107 -22.24 -13.65 2.58
N SER A 108 -22.64 -14.37 3.61
CA SER A 108 -21.93 -14.36 4.90
C SER A 108 -20.93 -15.52 4.99
N PHE A 109 -19.72 -15.21 5.44
CA PHE A 109 -18.61 -16.16 5.55
C PHE A 109 -18.10 -16.30 6.98
N THR A 110 -17.78 -17.53 7.36
CA THR A 110 -17.09 -17.85 8.63
C THR A 110 -15.61 -18.21 8.42
N GLY A 111 -15.13 -18.19 7.18
CA GLY A 111 -13.76 -18.51 6.82
C GLY A 111 -13.34 -17.81 5.53
N GLU A 112 -12.03 -17.67 5.35
CA GLU A 112 -11.38 -17.17 4.14
C GLU A 112 -11.80 -17.98 2.89
N LEU A 113 -11.97 -17.27 1.76
CA LEU A 113 -12.16 -17.87 0.44
C LEU A 113 -10.80 -18.00 -0.26
N SER A 114 -10.45 -19.21 -0.72
CA SER A 114 -9.26 -19.43 -1.56
C SER A 114 -9.65 -19.66 -3.01
N LEU A 115 -8.90 -19.05 -3.93
CA LEU A 115 -9.02 -19.23 -5.36
C LEU A 115 -7.64 -19.48 -5.99
N ASP A 116 -7.39 -20.75 -6.30
CA ASP A 116 -6.10 -21.23 -6.81
C ASP A 116 -6.17 -21.59 -8.32
N VAL A 117 -7.33 -21.40 -8.94
CA VAL A 117 -7.60 -21.78 -10.33
C VAL A 117 -7.43 -20.58 -11.25
N ASP A 118 -6.60 -20.74 -12.27
CA ASP A 118 -6.31 -19.73 -13.28
C ASP A 118 -7.56 -19.26 -14.05
N GLY A 119 -7.56 -17.99 -14.45
CA GLY A 119 -8.54 -17.39 -15.36
C GLY A 119 -9.94 -17.23 -14.77
N VAL A 120 -10.15 -17.61 -13.52
CA VAL A 120 -11.48 -17.54 -12.89
C VAL A 120 -11.92 -16.10 -12.71
N THR A 121 -13.17 -15.82 -13.06
CA THR A 121 -13.82 -14.53 -12.82
C THR A 121 -14.87 -14.67 -11.72
N LEU A 122 -14.73 -13.89 -10.63
CA LEU A 122 -15.75 -13.71 -9.60
C LEU A 122 -16.53 -12.43 -9.89
N LYS A 123 -17.81 -12.56 -10.24
CA LYS A 123 -18.61 -11.45 -10.78
C LYS A 123 -19.87 -11.21 -9.96
N GLY A 124 -19.99 -10.04 -9.32
CA GLY A 124 -21.25 -9.60 -8.72
C GLY A 124 -22.16 -8.83 -9.68
N VAL A 125 -23.28 -8.32 -9.17
CA VAL A 125 -24.19 -7.45 -9.93
C VAL A 125 -23.84 -5.95 -9.82
N GLY A 126 -22.84 -5.61 -9.03
CA GLY A 126 -22.39 -4.26 -8.71
C GLY A 126 -21.93 -4.15 -7.24
N PRO A 127 -21.03 -3.19 -6.91
CA PRO A 127 -20.55 -3.00 -5.54
C PRO A 127 -21.68 -2.64 -4.55
N GLU A 128 -22.75 -2.00 -5.02
CA GLU A 128 -23.94 -1.71 -4.19
C GLU A 128 -24.97 -2.86 -4.16
N GLY A 129 -24.69 -3.98 -4.83
CA GLY A 129 -25.67 -5.06 -5.04
C GLY A 129 -25.23 -6.43 -4.54
N THR A 130 -23.94 -6.76 -4.63
CA THR A 130 -23.38 -8.03 -4.14
C THR A 130 -22.38 -7.73 -3.03
N PHE A 131 -22.59 -8.32 -1.85
CA PHE A 131 -21.75 -8.14 -0.68
C PHE A 131 -21.21 -9.48 -0.19
N LEU A 132 -19.89 -9.59 -0.04
CA LEU A 132 -19.20 -10.69 0.64
C LEU A 132 -18.86 -10.21 2.05
N ASP A 133 -19.60 -10.70 3.04
CA ASP A 133 -19.53 -10.25 4.43
C ASP A 133 -18.75 -11.24 5.29
N PHE A 134 -17.61 -10.76 5.81
CA PHE A 134 -16.67 -11.52 6.63
C PHE A 134 -16.71 -11.12 8.10
N SER A 135 -17.71 -10.35 8.54
CA SER A 135 -17.86 -9.94 9.95
C SER A 135 -18.01 -11.11 10.93
N ALA A 136 -18.35 -12.31 10.43
CA ALA A 136 -18.44 -13.56 11.18
C ALA A 136 -17.26 -14.53 10.93
N GLN A 137 -16.18 -14.08 10.28
CA GLN A 137 -15.02 -14.91 9.95
C GLN A 137 -14.25 -15.34 11.20
N GLU A 138 -14.02 -16.65 11.33
CA GLU A 138 -13.29 -17.26 12.44
C GLU A 138 -11.94 -17.86 12.00
N THR A 139 -11.76 -18.11 10.70
CA THR A 139 -10.57 -18.80 10.15
C THR A 139 -9.98 -18.11 8.93
N GLY A 140 -8.65 -18.07 8.85
CA GLY A 140 -7.91 -17.43 7.75
C GLY A 140 -7.74 -15.92 7.97
N PRO A 141 -6.64 -15.32 7.50
CA PRO A 141 -6.37 -13.90 7.70
C PRO A 141 -7.04 -12.98 6.66
N ASN A 142 -7.40 -13.47 5.47
CA ASN A 142 -7.95 -12.65 4.40
C ASN A 142 -9.45 -12.92 4.20
N GLY A 143 -10.17 -12.00 3.56
CA GLY A 143 -11.49 -12.31 3.00
C GLY A 143 -11.37 -13.23 1.79
N VAL A 144 -10.62 -12.79 0.79
CA VAL A 144 -10.33 -13.56 -0.43
C VAL A 144 -8.82 -13.68 -0.63
N LEU A 145 -8.32 -14.90 -0.73
CA LEU A 145 -6.96 -15.24 -1.11
C LEU A 145 -6.94 -15.76 -2.56
N ILE A 146 -6.16 -15.11 -3.42
CA ILE A 146 -5.97 -15.45 -4.82
C ILE A 146 -4.55 -15.97 -5.01
N GLN A 147 -4.44 -17.17 -5.57
CA GLN A 147 -3.18 -17.81 -5.95
C GLN A 147 -3.17 -18.29 -7.40
N GLY A 148 -4.29 -18.19 -8.12
CA GLY A 148 -4.38 -18.46 -9.56
C GLY A 148 -4.04 -17.24 -10.42
N ASP A 149 -3.42 -17.48 -11.58
CA ASP A 149 -3.11 -16.43 -12.55
C ASP A 149 -4.37 -15.96 -13.28
N ARG A 150 -4.37 -14.76 -13.86
CA ARG A 150 -5.44 -14.21 -14.71
C ARG A 150 -6.80 -14.14 -14.03
N VAL A 151 -6.84 -14.18 -12.71
CA VAL A 151 -8.08 -14.06 -11.93
C VAL A 151 -8.63 -12.65 -12.03
N THR A 152 -9.94 -12.54 -12.20
CA THR A 152 -10.67 -11.27 -12.17
C THR A 152 -11.70 -11.28 -11.04
N ILE A 153 -11.69 -10.25 -10.20
CA ILE A 153 -12.81 -9.96 -9.31
C ILE A 153 -13.48 -8.68 -9.81
N GLU A 154 -14.78 -8.74 -10.07
CA GLU A 154 -15.51 -7.60 -10.59
C GLU A 154 -16.91 -7.39 -9.99
N ALA A 155 -17.28 -6.12 -9.87
CA ALA A 155 -18.65 -5.69 -9.56
C ALA A 155 -19.22 -6.25 -8.25
N LEU A 156 -18.45 -6.23 -7.15
CA LEU A 156 -18.88 -6.69 -5.83
C LEU A 156 -18.19 -5.93 -4.68
N SER A 157 -18.72 -6.09 -3.47
CA SER A 157 -18.14 -5.55 -2.24
C SER A 157 -17.62 -6.65 -1.32
N VAL A 158 -16.48 -6.43 -0.67
CA VAL A 158 -15.93 -7.23 0.43
C VAL A 158 -15.99 -6.41 1.71
N LEU A 159 -16.58 -6.97 2.76
CA LEU A 159 -16.89 -6.26 4.00
C LEU A 159 -16.25 -6.94 5.21
N ASP A 160 -15.70 -6.12 6.11
CA ASP A 160 -15.41 -6.49 7.49
C ASP A 160 -14.54 -7.75 7.66
N THR A 161 -13.49 -7.89 6.85
CA THR A 161 -12.50 -8.97 6.99
C THR A 161 -11.66 -8.79 8.26
N PRO A 162 -11.26 -9.88 8.95
CA PRO A 162 -10.44 -9.79 10.16
C PRO A 162 -8.99 -9.35 9.87
N GLY A 163 -8.53 -9.54 8.63
CA GLY A 163 -7.27 -9.04 8.10
C GLY A 163 -7.51 -8.53 6.68
N ASP A 164 -6.69 -8.92 5.71
CA ASP A 164 -6.73 -8.30 4.38
C ASP A 164 -8.04 -8.54 3.64
N GLY A 165 -8.50 -7.56 2.86
CA GLY A 165 -9.74 -7.66 2.10
C GLY A 165 -9.63 -8.71 0.99
N ILE A 166 -8.83 -8.40 -0.01
CA ILE A 166 -8.54 -9.27 -1.16
C ILE A 166 -7.03 -9.30 -1.38
N ARG A 167 -6.41 -10.45 -1.13
CA ARG A 167 -4.98 -10.66 -1.30
C ARG A 167 -4.72 -11.52 -2.52
N ALA A 168 -3.84 -11.07 -3.40
CA ALA A 168 -3.34 -11.82 -4.55
C ALA A 168 -1.83 -12.04 -4.39
N SER A 169 -1.39 -13.29 -4.25
CA SER A 169 0.00 -13.60 -3.89
C SER A 169 0.69 -14.36 -5.00
N ASN A 170 1.78 -13.79 -5.52
CA ASN A 170 2.64 -14.42 -6.53
C ASN A 170 1.92 -14.81 -7.82
N VAL A 171 1.04 -13.93 -8.32
CA VAL A 171 0.22 -14.20 -9.52
C VAL A 171 0.51 -13.24 -10.67
N ALA A 172 0.21 -13.67 -11.89
CA ALA A 172 0.29 -12.86 -13.10
C ALA A 172 -1.11 -12.52 -13.65
N GLY A 173 -1.36 -11.25 -13.96
CA GLY A 173 -2.58 -10.80 -14.66
C GLY A 173 -3.81 -10.67 -13.77
N VAL A 174 -3.66 -10.45 -12.45
CA VAL A 174 -4.81 -10.24 -11.57
C VAL A 174 -5.51 -8.91 -11.88
N THR A 175 -6.84 -8.95 -11.91
CA THR A 175 -7.67 -7.76 -12.18
C THR A 175 -8.72 -7.55 -11.08
N PHE A 176 -8.74 -6.36 -10.48
CA PHE A 176 -9.82 -5.86 -9.66
C PHE A 176 -10.54 -4.73 -10.41
N ARG A 177 -11.86 -4.89 -10.59
CA ARG A 177 -12.65 -3.98 -11.40
C ARG A 177 -13.99 -3.67 -10.76
N ASP A 178 -14.29 -2.40 -10.49
CA ASP A 178 -15.58 -2.02 -9.90
C ASP A 178 -15.82 -2.77 -8.57
N VAL A 179 -14.75 -2.92 -7.76
CA VAL A 179 -14.74 -3.64 -6.48
C VAL A 179 -14.66 -2.65 -5.32
N THR A 180 -15.44 -2.89 -4.27
CA THR A 180 -15.33 -2.14 -3.01
C THR A 180 -14.79 -3.04 -1.90
N VAL A 181 -13.82 -2.57 -1.13
CA VAL A 181 -13.40 -3.21 0.13
C VAL A 181 -13.58 -2.20 1.26
N GLN A 182 -14.32 -2.57 2.30
CA GLN A 182 -14.56 -1.63 3.40
C GLN A 182 -14.71 -2.30 4.76
N TRP A 183 -14.26 -1.57 5.78
CA TRP A 183 -14.59 -1.85 7.17
C TRP A 183 -15.66 -0.90 7.67
N SER A 184 -16.62 -1.46 8.40
CA SER A 184 -17.74 -0.76 9.03
C SER A 184 -17.26 0.18 10.13
N ALA A 185 -16.21 -0.21 10.86
CA ALA A 185 -15.51 0.68 11.77
C ALA A 185 -14.61 1.64 10.98
N ASP A 186 -14.75 2.94 11.24
CA ASP A 186 -13.75 3.92 10.81
C ASP A 186 -12.43 3.68 11.56
N ALA A 187 -11.31 4.23 11.07
CA ALA A 187 -10.00 4.35 11.74
C ALA A 187 -9.79 3.50 13.03
N ALA A 188 -9.78 2.17 12.89
CA ALA A 188 -9.73 1.23 14.01
C ALA A 188 -8.57 0.25 13.86
N LEU A 189 -7.90 -0.05 14.98
CA LEU A 189 -6.78 -1.00 15.02
C LEU A 189 -7.22 -2.44 14.72
N GLU A 190 -8.51 -2.73 14.91
CA GLU A 190 -9.12 -4.02 14.63
C GLU A 190 -9.47 -4.23 13.15
N ASN A 191 -9.37 -3.19 12.31
CA ASN A 191 -9.59 -3.32 10.87
C ASN A 191 -8.47 -4.13 10.21
N GLY A 192 -8.72 -4.64 9.01
CA GLY A 192 -7.72 -5.29 8.20
C GLY A 192 -6.58 -4.37 7.80
N ALA A 193 -5.39 -4.94 7.61
CA ALA A 193 -4.21 -4.18 7.22
C ALA A 193 -4.36 -3.62 5.79
N TYR A 194 -4.63 -4.49 4.81
CA TYR A 194 -4.69 -4.10 3.41
C TYR A 194 -6.06 -4.34 2.79
N GLY A 195 -6.57 -3.40 1.99
CA GLY A 195 -7.84 -3.57 1.27
C GLY A 195 -7.69 -4.45 0.03
N LEU A 196 -7.06 -3.90 -1.01
CA LEU A 196 -6.62 -4.64 -2.19
C LEU A 196 -5.11 -4.86 -2.07
N TYR A 197 -4.67 -6.12 -2.13
CA TYR A 197 -3.30 -6.51 -1.80
C TYR A 197 -2.71 -7.51 -2.81
N PRO A 198 -2.39 -7.08 -4.05
CA PRO A 198 -1.44 -7.79 -4.91
C PRO A 198 -0.01 -7.68 -4.36
N VAL A 199 0.66 -8.82 -4.26
CA VAL A 199 2.05 -8.93 -3.80
C VAL A 199 2.82 -9.98 -4.59
N GLY A 200 4.10 -9.70 -4.89
CA GLY A 200 4.93 -10.63 -5.68
C GLY A 200 4.37 -10.86 -7.09
N SER A 201 3.55 -9.95 -7.60
CA SER A 201 2.66 -10.17 -8.73
C SER A 201 3.11 -9.39 -9.98
N SER A 202 2.57 -9.74 -11.14
CA SER A 202 2.85 -9.02 -12.39
C SER A 202 1.60 -8.75 -13.19
N ASP A 203 1.62 -7.71 -14.04
CA ASP A 203 0.49 -7.34 -14.90
C ASP A 203 -0.80 -7.08 -14.09
N VAL A 204 -0.66 -6.32 -13.00
CA VAL A 204 -1.72 -6.03 -12.02
C VAL A 204 -2.61 -4.91 -12.54
N VAL A 205 -3.93 -5.12 -12.54
CA VAL A 205 -4.93 -4.10 -12.88
C VAL A 205 -5.88 -3.85 -11.72
N ILE A 206 -5.93 -2.61 -11.24
CA ILE A 206 -6.89 -2.11 -10.26
C ILE A 206 -7.61 -0.91 -10.89
N GLU A 207 -8.89 -1.05 -11.18
CA GLU A 207 -9.66 0.02 -11.81
C GLU A 207 -11.05 0.21 -11.25
N ARG A 208 -11.43 1.48 -11.02
CA ARG A 208 -12.74 1.86 -10.48
C ARG A 208 -13.06 1.16 -9.16
N CYS A 209 -12.04 0.98 -8.33
CA CYS A 209 -12.17 0.37 -7.02
C CYS A 209 -12.39 1.44 -5.95
N ILE A 210 -13.04 1.05 -4.85
CA ILE A 210 -13.19 1.88 -3.66
C ILE A 210 -12.62 1.13 -2.47
N VAL A 211 -11.71 1.74 -1.70
CA VAL A 211 -11.24 1.14 -0.44
C VAL A 211 -11.37 2.11 0.72
N LYS A 212 -11.96 1.62 1.81
CA LYS A 212 -12.17 2.40 3.03
C LYS A 212 -11.80 1.65 4.31
N GLY A 213 -11.00 2.28 5.16
CA GLY A 213 -10.82 1.90 6.56
C GLY A 213 -9.67 0.94 6.83
N ALA A 214 -8.81 0.68 5.85
CA ALA A 214 -7.63 -0.16 6.02
C ALA A 214 -6.65 0.48 7.02
N ARG A 215 -6.18 -0.28 8.01
CA ARG A 215 -5.25 0.23 9.02
C ARG A 215 -3.80 0.33 8.55
N ASP A 216 -3.51 -0.19 7.37
CA ASP A 216 -2.23 0.02 6.69
C ASP A 216 -2.50 0.77 5.38
N ALA A 217 -2.71 0.07 4.27
CA ALA A 217 -2.98 0.69 2.98
C ALA A 217 -4.33 0.26 2.39
N GLY A 218 -5.09 1.22 1.87
CA GLY A 218 -6.33 0.94 1.17
C GLY A 218 -6.07 0.11 -0.08
N ILE A 219 -5.33 0.69 -1.02
CA ILE A 219 -4.82 -0.03 -2.20
C ILE A 219 -3.31 -0.20 -2.02
N TYR A 220 -2.86 -1.43 -1.80
CA TYR A 220 -1.45 -1.76 -1.64
C TYR A 220 -0.98 -2.59 -2.82
N VAL A 221 0.16 -2.25 -3.43
CA VAL A 221 0.81 -3.11 -4.42
C VAL A 221 2.28 -3.26 -4.04
N GLY A 222 2.66 -4.47 -3.63
CA GLY A 222 4.01 -4.76 -3.12
C GLY A 222 4.80 -5.69 -4.01
N GLN A 223 6.10 -5.48 -4.14
CA GLN A 223 7.03 -6.44 -4.76
C GLN A 223 6.58 -6.90 -6.16
N SER A 224 5.97 -6.01 -6.93
CA SER A 224 5.24 -6.33 -8.15
C SER A 224 5.74 -5.52 -9.36
N GLU A 225 5.35 -5.92 -10.56
CA GLU A 225 5.73 -5.22 -11.80
C GLU A 225 4.60 -5.05 -12.81
N ARG A 226 4.67 -3.99 -13.63
CA ARG A 226 3.65 -3.64 -14.65
C ARG A 226 2.27 -3.49 -14.01
N ILE A 227 2.11 -2.41 -13.24
CA ILE A 227 0.98 -2.17 -12.37
C ILE A 227 0.15 -1.01 -12.90
N ARG A 228 -1.17 -1.15 -12.89
CA ARG A 228 -2.11 -0.07 -13.20
C ARG A 228 -3.12 0.10 -12.08
N VAL A 229 -3.05 1.23 -11.37
CA VAL A 229 -4.05 1.68 -10.39
C VAL A 229 -4.73 2.92 -10.93
N THR A 230 -5.98 2.78 -11.37
CA THR A 230 -6.66 3.84 -12.12
C THR A 230 -8.09 4.09 -11.69
N ASP A 231 -8.51 5.35 -11.77
CA ASP A 231 -9.91 5.76 -11.61
C ASP A 231 -10.55 5.25 -10.30
N SER A 232 -9.75 5.06 -9.24
CA SER A 232 -10.15 4.47 -7.97
C SER A 232 -10.19 5.49 -6.83
N GLU A 233 -10.94 5.20 -5.77
CA GLU A 233 -11.11 6.04 -4.59
C GLU A 233 -10.58 5.33 -3.35
N ALA A 234 -9.70 5.98 -2.59
CA ALA A 234 -9.15 5.43 -1.35
C ALA A 234 -9.26 6.47 -0.23
N TYR A 235 -10.03 6.15 0.81
CA TYR A 235 -10.30 7.09 1.90
C TYR A 235 -10.45 6.47 3.28
N GLY A 236 -10.13 7.24 4.33
CA GLY A 236 -10.23 6.76 5.70
C GLY A 236 -9.23 5.63 6.04
N ASN A 237 -8.17 5.48 5.26
CA ASN A 237 -7.08 4.52 5.49
C ASN A 237 -5.88 5.22 6.15
N VAL A 238 -4.86 4.47 6.57
CA VAL A 238 -3.58 5.10 6.91
C VAL A 238 -2.89 5.60 5.64
N ALA A 239 -2.53 4.71 4.71
CA ALA A 239 -2.14 5.06 3.36
C ALA A 239 -3.34 4.88 2.41
N GLY A 240 -3.66 5.89 1.60
CA GLY A 240 -4.68 5.74 0.57
C GLY A 240 -4.25 4.69 -0.47
N ILE A 241 -3.15 4.98 -1.16
CA ILE A 241 -2.52 4.09 -2.14
C ILE A 241 -1.04 3.94 -1.80
N GLU A 242 -0.55 2.71 -1.75
CA GLU A 242 0.87 2.40 -1.53
C GLU A 242 1.42 1.51 -2.64
N ILE A 243 2.53 1.95 -3.24
CA ILE A 243 3.36 1.16 -4.15
C ILE A 243 4.68 0.87 -3.43
N GLU A 244 4.84 -0.36 -2.97
CA GLU A 244 5.99 -0.81 -2.19
C GLU A 244 6.90 -1.71 -3.04
N ASN A 245 8.19 -1.40 -3.11
CA ASN A 245 9.24 -2.23 -3.72
C ASN A 245 8.82 -2.78 -5.09
N SER A 246 8.18 -1.94 -5.90
CA SER A 246 7.54 -2.34 -7.15
C SER A 246 8.10 -1.55 -8.33
N THR A 247 7.99 -2.11 -9.53
CA THR A 247 8.57 -1.52 -10.75
C THR A 247 7.53 -1.29 -11.83
N ASP A 248 7.60 -0.16 -12.54
CA ASP A 248 6.68 0.18 -13.63
C ASP A 248 5.22 0.23 -13.17
N ALA A 249 4.91 1.20 -12.31
CA ALA A 249 3.56 1.42 -11.79
C ALA A 249 2.93 2.70 -12.36
N LEU A 250 1.69 2.60 -12.79
CA LEU A 250 0.86 3.73 -13.23
C LEU A 250 -0.22 3.97 -12.18
N VAL A 251 -0.15 5.10 -11.48
CA VAL A 251 -1.12 5.53 -10.47
C VAL A 251 -1.82 6.78 -10.97
N ARG A 252 -2.98 6.63 -11.63
CA ARG A 252 -3.63 7.72 -12.36
C ARG A 252 -5.12 7.90 -12.12
N GLY A 253 -5.57 9.16 -12.04
CA GLY A 253 -6.99 9.47 -12.05
C GLY A 253 -7.70 9.02 -10.78
N ASN A 254 -6.94 8.73 -9.72
CA ASN A 254 -7.46 8.28 -8.45
C ASN A 254 -7.83 9.48 -7.57
N HIS A 255 -8.70 9.22 -6.59
CA HIS A 255 -9.05 10.16 -5.54
C HIS A 255 -8.58 9.58 -4.20
N ALA A 256 -7.49 10.11 -3.66
CA ALA A 256 -6.95 9.72 -2.37
C ALA A 256 -7.24 10.83 -1.35
N HIS A 257 -8.19 10.60 -0.45
CA HIS A 257 -8.64 11.63 0.48
C HIS A 257 -8.98 11.12 1.87
N ASP A 258 -8.93 12.00 2.87
CA ASP A 258 -9.28 11.68 4.26
C ASP A 258 -8.51 10.46 4.84
N ASN A 259 -7.33 10.16 4.29
CA ASN A 259 -6.38 9.17 4.83
C ASN A 259 -5.41 9.83 5.82
N THR A 260 -4.51 9.08 6.45
CA THR A 260 -3.35 9.67 7.14
C THR A 260 -2.38 10.28 6.13
N ALA A 261 -2.11 9.55 5.05
CA ALA A 261 -1.34 10.02 3.89
C ALA A 261 -2.00 9.55 2.58
N GLY A 262 -1.89 10.38 1.53
CA GLY A 262 -2.56 10.13 0.26
C GLY A 262 -1.95 8.97 -0.53
N ILE A 263 -0.76 9.19 -1.10
CA ILE A 263 -0.06 8.21 -1.95
C ILE A 263 1.38 8.01 -1.45
N LEU A 264 1.76 6.75 -1.23
CA LEU A 264 3.09 6.35 -0.77
C LEU A 264 3.80 5.55 -1.88
N VAL A 265 5.06 5.90 -2.17
CA VAL A 265 5.94 5.18 -3.11
C VAL A 265 7.22 4.81 -2.37
N PHE A 266 7.27 3.59 -1.87
CA PHE A 266 8.25 3.16 -0.87
C PHE A 266 9.15 2.06 -1.41
N ASN A 267 10.44 2.12 -1.08
CA ASN A 267 11.31 0.96 -1.03
C ASN A 267 11.70 0.72 0.42
N LEU A 268 11.45 -0.47 0.95
CA LEU A 268 11.79 -0.90 2.29
C LEU A 268 12.89 -1.99 2.26
N PRO A 269 13.74 -2.04 3.28
CA PRO A 269 14.81 -3.03 3.38
C PRO A 269 14.30 -4.43 3.74
N GLY A 270 15.11 -5.46 3.49
CA GLY A 270 14.87 -6.80 4.04
C GLY A 270 13.83 -7.65 3.30
N ILE A 271 13.40 -7.21 2.11
CA ILE A 271 12.46 -7.93 1.24
C ILE A 271 13.08 -8.26 -0.13
N PRO A 272 12.52 -9.24 -0.88
CA PRO A 272 13.16 -9.80 -2.08
C PRO A 272 13.38 -8.82 -3.23
N VAL A 273 12.40 -7.94 -3.48
CA VAL A 273 12.53 -6.85 -4.46
C VAL A 273 13.03 -5.63 -3.70
N GLN A 274 14.14 -5.04 -4.11
CA GLN A 274 14.77 -3.93 -3.39
C GLN A 274 14.88 -2.64 -4.22
N ASP A 275 14.83 -2.76 -5.54
CA ASP A 275 15.07 -1.66 -6.48
C ASP A 275 13.78 -1.19 -7.17
N GLY A 276 12.69 -1.05 -6.40
CA GLY A 276 11.43 -0.52 -6.91
C GLY A 276 11.59 0.89 -7.46
N LYS A 277 11.06 1.15 -8.65
CA LYS A 277 11.29 2.37 -9.43
C LYS A 277 10.26 2.59 -10.52
N ARG A 278 10.27 3.79 -11.11
CA ARG A 278 9.40 4.15 -12.25
C ARG A 278 7.91 4.06 -11.93
N THR A 279 7.53 4.54 -10.74
CA THR A 279 6.13 4.81 -10.42
C THR A 279 5.75 6.17 -11.01
N ASN A 280 4.76 6.20 -11.90
CA ASN A 280 4.19 7.40 -12.50
C ASN A 280 2.87 7.75 -11.78
N VAL A 281 2.91 8.75 -10.90
CA VAL A 281 1.77 9.26 -10.13
C VAL A 281 1.23 10.52 -10.80
N TYR A 282 0.09 10.42 -11.48
CA TYR A 282 -0.41 11.56 -12.24
C TYR A 282 -1.92 11.69 -12.41
N ASP A 283 -2.42 12.90 -12.65
CA ASP A 283 -3.86 13.20 -12.77
C ASP A 283 -4.70 12.74 -11.56
N ASN A 284 -4.11 12.61 -10.38
CA ASN A 284 -4.84 12.26 -9.16
C ASN A 284 -5.35 13.51 -8.44
N LEU A 285 -6.47 13.35 -7.73
CA LEU A 285 -6.94 14.28 -6.72
C LEU A 285 -6.51 13.78 -5.34
N ILE A 286 -5.65 14.53 -4.66
CA ILE A 286 -5.03 14.12 -3.40
C ILE A 286 -5.33 15.19 -2.34
N GLU A 287 -6.33 14.95 -1.49
CA GLU A 287 -6.86 16.01 -0.63
C GLU A 287 -7.25 15.59 0.78
N ASN A 288 -7.12 16.50 1.74
CA ASN A 288 -7.59 16.28 3.11
C ASN A 288 -7.01 15.03 3.80
N ASN A 289 -5.82 14.53 3.39
CA ASN A 289 -5.21 13.36 4.02
C ASN A 289 -4.61 13.75 5.37
N ASN A 290 -5.47 13.89 6.39
CA ASN A 290 -5.18 14.45 7.70
C ASN A 290 -5.65 13.54 8.86
N LEU A 291 -6.05 12.31 8.57
CA LEU A 291 -6.54 11.36 9.57
C LEU A 291 -5.40 10.95 10.50
N ASP A 292 -5.66 10.89 11.81
CA ASP A 292 -4.68 10.39 12.77
C ASP A 292 -4.22 8.97 12.38
N ASN A 293 -2.91 8.72 12.44
CA ASN A 293 -2.35 7.42 12.10
C ASN A 293 -2.84 6.35 13.09
N PHE A 294 -3.48 5.31 12.57
CA PHE A 294 -4.04 4.19 13.35
C PHE A 294 -3.43 2.84 12.94
N ALA A 295 -2.25 2.84 12.33
CA ALA A 295 -1.55 1.64 11.97
C ALA A 295 -1.07 0.84 13.18
N GLU A 296 -0.82 -0.45 12.96
CA GLU A 296 -0.27 -1.33 13.98
C GLU A 296 1.09 -0.77 14.45
N PRO A 297 1.27 -0.50 15.76
CA PRO A 297 2.52 0.04 16.27
C PRO A 297 3.73 -0.83 15.95
N GLY A 298 4.79 -0.20 15.44
CA GLY A 298 6.04 -0.87 15.08
C GLY A 298 6.13 -1.28 13.60
N THR A 299 5.06 -1.10 12.82
CA THR A 299 5.13 -1.11 11.35
C THR A 299 5.79 0.17 10.83
N THR A 300 6.33 0.13 9.61
CA THR A 300 6.92 1.32 8.97
C THR A 300 5.88 2.42 8.75
N VAL A 301 4.70 2.05 8.26
CA VAL A 301 3.61 3.00 7.99
C VAL A 301 3.13 3.71 9.26
N ALA A 302 3.25 3.10 10.45
CA ALA A 302 2.93 3.74 11.74
C ALA A 302 3.83 4.94 12.06
N SER A 303 4.94 5.11 11.34
CA SER A 303 5.84 6.27 11.46
C SER A 303 5.49 7.40 10.48
N VAL A 304 4.55 7.18 9.55
CA VAL A 304 4.12 8.18 8.58
C VAL A 304 3.27 9.23 9.30
N PRO A 305 3.64 10.52 9.27
CA PRO A 305 2.86 11.56 9.92
C PRO A 305 1.55 11.81 9.15
N PRO A 306 0.46 12.17 9.85
CA PRO A 306 -0.75 12.64 9.19
C PRO A 306 -0.47 13.92 8.40
N GLY A 307 -1.22 14.17 7.33
CA GLY A 307 -1.15 15.43 6.61
C GLY A 307 -0.30 15.43 5.35
N LEU A 308 0.09 14.26 4.81
CA LEU A 308 0.94 14.17 3.62
C LEU A 308 0.11 13.84 2.36
N GLY A 309 0.36 14.59 1.28
CA GLY A 309 -0.20 14.27 -0.03
C GLY A 309 0.48 13.07 -0.68
N VAL A 310 1.74 13.23 -1.08
CA VAL A 310 2.59 12.18 -1.67
C VAL A 310 3.87 12.05 -0.86
N MET A 311 4.31 10.81 -0.61
CA MET A 311 5.61 10.53 -0.01
C MET A 311 6.39 9.51 -0.84
N ILE A 312 7.61 9.87 -1.22
CA ILE A 312 8.58 8.99 -1.87
C ILE A 312 9.63 8.63 -0.83
N LEU A 313 9.79 7.34 -0.53
CA LEU A 313 10.75 6.83 0.44
C LEU A 313 11.75 5.89 -0.25
N ALA A 314 13.01 6.32 -0.35
CA ALA A 314 14.12 5.54 -0.90
C ALA A 314 13.87 4.90 -2.29
N SER A 315 12.94 5.46 -3.06
CA SER A 315 12.57 4.94 -4.38
C SER A 315 13.06 5.87 -5.48
N ASP A 316 13.45 5.24 -6.60
CA ASP A 316 14.16 5.90 -7.68
C ASP A 316 13.31 6.09 -8.93
N ASP A 317 13.69 7.07 -9.74
CA ASP A 317 13.18 7.31 -11.09
C ASP A 317 11.64 7.41 -11.15
N ASN A 318 11.00 7.90 -10.09
CA ASN A 318 9.54 8.08 -10.07
C ASN A 318 9.15 9.43 -10.67
N GLU A 319 7.93 9.53 -11.17
CA GLU A 319 7.39 10.76 -11.76
C GLU A 319 6.11 11.16 -11.01
N VAL A 320 6.04 12.39 -10.50
CA VAL A 320 4.85 12.94 -9.83
C VAL A 320 4.41 14.18 -10.59
N ARG A 321 3.31 14.06 -11.35
CA ARG A 321 2.91 15.13 -12.26
C ARG A 321 1.42 15.34 -12.44
N ARG A 322 1.00 16.58 -12.71
CA ARG A 322 -0.42 16.89 -13.04
C ARG A 322 -1.41 16.41 -11.98
N ASN A 323 -0.99 16.32 -10.72
CA ASN A 323 -1.89 16.04 -9.62
C ASN A 323 -2.44 17.35 -9.05
N VAL A 324 -3.65 17.28 -8.50
CA VAL A 324 -4.19 18.35 -7.63
C VAL A 324 -3.98 17.91 -6.19
N ILE A 325 -3.07 18.57 -5.48
CA ILE A 325 -2.69 18.22 -4.11
C ILE A 325 -3.08 19.36 -3.18
N ARG A 326 -4.07 19.15 -2.32
CA ARG A 326 -4.61 20.24 -1.50
C ARG A 326 -5.06 19.87 -0.10
N ASP A 327 -5.06 20.88 0.77
CA ASP A 327 -5.62 20.80 2.12
C ASP A 327 -4.99 19.67 2.98
N ASN A 328 -3.75 19.28 2.69
CA ASN A 328 -2.97 18.33 3.50
C ASN A 328 -2.12 19.09 4.53
N LYS A 329 -2.25 18.77 5.81
CA LYS A 329 -1.74 19.59 6.93
C LYS A 329 -0.23 19.63 7.05
N SER A 330 0.48 18.58 6.65
CA SER A 330 1.93 18.42 6.82
C SER A 330 2.73 18.79 5.58
N GLY A 331 2.23 18.52 4.38
CA GLY A 331 2.91 18.89 3.13
C GLY A 331 2.29 18.26 1.90
N ALA A 332 2.64 18.76 0.71
CA ALA A 332 2.12 18.22 -0.54
C ALA A 332 2.93 17.02 -1.01
N ILE A 333 4.25 17.17 -1.17
CA ILE A 333 5.16 16.11 -1.63
C ILE A 333 6.39 16.07 -0.72
N MET A 334 6.71 14.89 -0.19
CA MET A 334 7.92 14.65 0.61
C MET A 334 8.76 13.56 -0.04
N THR A 335 10.02 13.86 -0.36
CA THR A 335 11.01 12.88 -0.82
C THR A 335 12.03 12.64 0.30
N LEU A 336 12.19 11.38 0.70
CA LEU A 336 12.94 11.02 1.90
C LEU A 336 13.80 9.77 1.63
N SER A 337 15.02 9.79 2.12
CA SER A 337 15.83 8.59 2.31
C SER A 337 15.28 7.73 3.44
N TYR A 338 15.70 6.46 3.48
CA TYR A 338 15.45 5.64 4.65
C TYR A 338 16.31 6.12 5.83
N LEU A 339 15.71 6.96 6.67
CA LEU A 339 16.37 7.56 7.83
C LEU A 339 16.28 6.61 9.03
N SER A 340 17.40 6.05 9.48
CA SER A 340 17.39 5.11 10.62
C SER A 340 16.83 5.70 11.91
N VAL A 341 16.90 7.02 12.10
CA VAL A 341 16.31 7.70 13.26
C VAL A 341 14.77 7.65 13.26
N VAL A 342 14.16 7.48 12.09
CA VAL A 342 12.71 7.46 11.88
C VAL A 342 12.22 6.02 11.75
N PHE A 343 12.83 5.24 10.86
CA PHE A 343 12.36 3.92 10.47
C PHE A 343 13.15 2.76 11.13
N GLY A 344 14.11 3.08 12.00
CA GLY A 344 14.99 2.11 12.64
C GLY A 344 16.18 1.69 11.78
N ASP A 345 17.12 0.96 12.38
CA ASP A 345 18.31 0.49 11.68
C ASP A 345 17.99 -0.68 10.73
N THR A 346 18.65 -0.70 9.58
CA THR A 346 18.65 -1.84 8.65
C THR A 346 20.01 -2.54 8.68
N THR A 347 19.98 -3.88 8.60
CA THR A 347 21.18 -4.71 8.42
C THR A 347 21.37 -5.18 6.98
N ASP A 348 20.50 -4.75 6.07
CA ASP A 348 20.51 -5.14 4.68
C ASP A 348 21.64 -4.41 3.92
N PRO A 349 22.69 -5.11 3.47
CA PRO A 349 23.82 -4.48 2.80
C PRO A 349 23.53 -4.14 1.33
N LEU A 350 22.43 -4.64 0.77
CA LEU A 350 22.05 -4.43 -0.63
C LEU A 350 21.01 -3.32 -0.79
N TYR A 351 20.38 -2.91 0.31
CA TYR A 351 19.35 -1.90 0.31
C TYR A 351 19.91 -0.52 -0.03
N ASP A 352 19.41 0.06 -1.12
CA ASP A 352 19.57 1.47 -1.41
C ASP A 352 18.58 2.28 -0.58
N ARG A 353 19.12 3.21 0.19
CA ARG A 353 18.33 4.07 1.09
C ARG A 353 18.05 5.43 0.49
N PHE A 354 18.67 5.80 -0.64
CA PHE A 354 18.63 7.16 -1.17
C PHE A 354 17.62 7.25 -2.32
N PRO A 355 16.70 8.21 -2.32
CA PRO A 355 15.80 8.43 -3.45
C PRO A 355 16.51 9.28 -4.50
N GLN A 356 16.60 8.77 -5.73
CA GLN A 356 17.31 9.39 -6.83
C GLN A 356 16.43 9.46 -8.09
N GLY A 357 16.71 10.37 -9.00
CA GLY A 357 16.07 10.40 -10.31
C GLY A 357 14.58 10.80 -10.31
N ASN A 358 14.00 11.12 -9.16
CA ASN A 358 12.59 11.45 -9.09
C ASN A 358 12.30 12.78 -9.78
N PHE A 359 11.19 12.87 -10.53
CA PHE A 359 10.80 14.04 -11.29
C PHE A 359 9.43 14.57 -10.87
N ILE A 360 9.38 15.79 -10.35
CA ILE A 360 8.17 16.46 -9.88
C ILE A 360 7.88 17.66 -10.80
N HIS A 361 6.75 17.64 -11.49
CA HIS A 361 6.38 18.72 -12.42
C HIS A 361 4.88 18.81 -12.72
N GLU A 362 4.43 20.01 -13.09
CA GLU A 362 3.05 20.31 -13.49
C GLU A 362 1.97 19.98 -12.45
N ASN A 363 2.28 19.98 -11.15
CA ASN A 363 1.28 19.76 -10.10
C ASN A 363 0.61 21.07 -9.66
N GLU A 364 -0.63 20.98 -9.19
CA GLU A 364 -1.37 22.10 -8.58
C GLU A 364 -1.39 21.92 -7.06
N TYR A 365 -0.94 22.96 -6.34
CA TYR A 365 -0.87 22.96 -4.87
C TYR A 365 -1.81 24.00 -4.27
N MET A 366 -2.58 23.62 -3.26
CA MET A 366 -3.45 24.55 -2.54
C MET A 366 -3.52 24.23 -1.05
N ASN A 367 -3.27 25.22 -0.19
CA ASN A 367 -3.47 25.13 1.28
C ASN A 367 -2.78 23.95 1.98
N ASN A 368 -1.64 23.47 1.48
CA ASN A 368 -0.88 22.42 2.16
C ASN A 368 0.00 23.01 3.28
N GLY A 369 0.47 22.15 4.19
CA GLY A 369 1.52 22.51 5.14
C GLY A 369 1.09 23.44 6.28
N THR A 370 -0.22 23.52 6.57
CA THR A 370 -0.76 24.49 7.53
C THR A 370 -0.55 24.10 9.01
N GLU A 371 -0.53 22.80 9.32
CA GLU A 371 -0.49 22.27 10.68
C GLU A 371 0.27 20.93 10.72
N PRO A 372 1.59 20.94 10.46
CA PRO A 372 2.37 19.72 10.37
C PRO A 372 2.46 18.96 11.70
N ASP A 373 2.63 17.64 11.61
CA ASP A 373 2.84 16.75 12.74
C ASP A 373 4.05 15.83 12.55
N GLY A 374 4.44 15.12 13.60
CA GLY A 374 5.42 14.04 13.58
C GLY A 374 6.78 14.46 13.04
N LEU A 375 7.29 13.69 12.08
CA LEU A 375 8.60 13.91 11.48
C LEU A 375 8.76 15.32 10.88
N VAL A 376 7.69 15.90 10.33
CA VAL A 376 7.76 17.22 9.69
C VAL A 376 8.11 18.32 10.69
N LEU A 377 7.67 18.19 11.94
CA LEU A 377 8.04 19.11 13.03
C LEU A 377 9.51 19.01 13.43
N LEU A 378 10.15 17.86 13.22
CA LEU A 378 11.58 17.68 13.49
C LEU A 378 12.43 18.29 12.36
N ALA A 379 11.90 18.36 11.14
CA ALA A 379 12.59 18.86 9.98
C ALA A 379 12.62 20.40 9.91
N THR A 380 11.54 21.10 10.31
CA THR A 380 11.47 22.56 10.15
C THR A 380 10.40 23.29 11.00
N ASP A 381 10.69 24.54 11.34
CA ASP A 381 9.77 25.49 11.98
C ASP A 381 8.99 26.39 10.98
N LEU A 382 9.20 26.23 9.67
CA LEU A 382 8.52 27.04 8.64
C LEU A 382 7.01 26.83 8.65
N ARG A 383 6.23 27.91 8.50
CA ARG A 383 4.76 27.86 8.40
C ARG A 383 4.25 28.89 7.37
N PRO A 384 3.44 28.50 6.36
CA PRO A 384 3.13 27.11 5.99
C PRO A 384 4.42 26.35 5.61
N ILE A 385 4.37 25.02 5.73
CA ILE A 385 5.42 24.14 5.22
C ILE A 385 5.45 24.25 3.69
N PRO A 386 6.64 24.31 3.06
CA PRO A 386 6.74 24.32 1.60
C PRO A 386 6.11 23.09 0.95
N ASP A 387 5.54 23.26 -0.24
CA ASP A 387 4.78 22.24 -0.97
C ASP A 387 5.66 21.01 -1.26
N ILE A 388 6.90 21.23 -1.68
CA ILE A 388 7.88 20.18 -1.93
C ILE A 388 8.95 20.18 -0.84
N MET A 389 9.13 19.04 -0.18
CA MET A 389 10.19 18.80 0.79
C MET A 389 11.12 17.69 0.32
N TRP A 390 12.42 17.90 0.49
CA TRP A 390 13.45 16.89 0.30
C TRP A 390 14.43 16.90 1.46
N ASP A 391 14.88 15.72 1.86
CA ASP A 391 15.88 15.58 2.92
C ASP A 391 17.31 15.89 2.49
N GLY A 392 17.57 16.10 1.21
CA GLY A 392 18.89 16.46 0.68
C GLY A 392 19.92 15.33 0.73
N CYS A 393 19.49 14.11 1.06
CA CYS A 393 20.36 12.95 1.08
C CYS A 393 20.62 12.46 -0.35
N ILE A 394 21.90 12.27 -0.69
CA ILE A 394 22.35 11.77 -1.99
C ILE A 394 23.33 10.62 -1.75
N ASP A 395 23.26 9.55 -2.56
CA ASP A 395 24.30 8.52 -2.54
C ASP A 395 25.61 9.04 -3.17
N ALA A 396 26.59 9.35 -2.32
CA ALA A 396 27.91 9.78 -2.77
C ALA A 396 28.71 8.68 -3.49
N MET A 397 28.31 7.41 -3.35
CA MET A 397 28.97 6.26 -3.98
C MET A 397 28.31 5.83 -5.29
N ALA A 398 27.09 6.29 -5.57
CA ALA A 398 26.39 6.00 -6.82
C ALA A 398 27.12 6.60 -8.02
N THR A 399 27.00 5.92 -9.17
CA THR A 399 27.59 6.40 -10.42
C THR A 399 26.70 7.49 -11.00
N ASP A 400 27.28 8.65 -11.32
CA ASP A 400 26.54 9.74 -11.95
C ASP A 400 26.19 9.39 -13.41
N ASP A 401 24.95 8.97 -13.61
CA ASP A 401 24.33 8.75 -14.92
C ASP A 401 23.41 9.90 -15.35
N GLY A 402 23.39 11.00 -14.57
CA GLY A 402 22.49 12.13 -14.76
C GLY A 402 21.21 12.09 -13.91
N HIS A 403 20.97 11.03 -13.13
CA HIS A 403 19.79 10.89 -12.26
C HIS A 403 20.13 10.84 -10.75
N LEU A 404 21.34 11.19 -10.32
CA LEU A 404 21.68 11.17 -8.88
C LEU A 404 20.86 12.13 -8.01
N THR A 405 20.28 13.17 -8.60
CA THR A 405 19.51 14.19 -7.91
C THR A 405 18.03 14.08 -8.22
N ASN A 406 17.18 14.50 -7.29
CA ASN A 406 15.76 14.69 -7.55
C ASN A 406 15.54 16.01 -8.30
N CYS A 407 14.52 16.05 -9.14
CA CYS A 407 14.30 17.08 -10.14
C CYS A 407 12.94 17.73 -9.99
N VAL A 408 12.90 19.07 -10.05
CA VAL A 408 11.66 19.85 -9.96
C VAL A 408 11.53 20.76 -11.18
N SER A 409 10.38 20.71 -11.85
CA SER A 409 10.06 21.58 -13.00
C SER A 409 8.61 22.06 -12.94
N GLU A 410 8.32 22.97 -12.02
CA GLU A 410 7.00 23.58 -11.86
C GLU A 410 6.97 25.03 -12.39
N ASP A 411 5.87 25.42 -13.05
CA ASP A 411 5.60 26.82 -13.45
C ASP A 411 4.16 27.22 -13.02
N PRO A 412 4.00 28.14 -12.05
CA PRO A 412 5.06 28.87 -11.36
C PRO A 412 5.90 27.98 -10.45
N ALA A 413 7.12 28.43 -10.16
CA ALA A 413 8.02 27.73 -9.24
C ALA A 413 7.32 27.45 -7.89
N PRO A 414 7.45 26.24 -7.32
CA PRO A 414 6.74 25.85 -6.12
C PRO A 414 7.45 26.39 -4.90
N SER A 415 6.78 26.39 -3.75
CA SER A 415 7.50 26.53 -2.49
C SER A 415 8.29 25.24 -2.22
N TYR A 416 9.56 25.39 -1.84
CA TYR A 416 10.50 24.28 -1.74
C TYR A 416 11.29 24.32 -0.43
N LEU A 417 11.64 23.16 0.10
CA LEU A 417 12.58 22.99 1.20
C LEU A 417 13.45 21.76 0.98
N ASN A 418 14.74 21.97 0.77
CA ASN A 418 15.76 21.00 1.11
C ASN A 418 16.14 21.21 2.57
N PHE A 419 15.83 20.23 3.40
CA PHE A 419 16.14 20.32 4.82
C PHE A 419 17.53 19.73 5.13
N ASN A 420 18.18 18.97 4.25
CA ASN A 420 19.59 18.58 4.42
C ASN A 420 19.87 17.74 5.69
N PHE A 421 19.11 16.65 5.83
CA PHE A 421 19.22 15.68 6.91
C PHE A 421 20.57 14.95 6.93
N CYS A 422 21.10 14.54 5.78
CA CYS A 422 22.31 13.70 5.73
C CYS A 422 23.62 14.43 6.03
N ASP A 423 23.66 15.77 5.98
CA ASP A 423 24.81 16.57 6.45
C ASP A 423 24.58 17.14 7.87
N ASP A 424 23.69 16.53 8.67
CA ASP A 424 23.40 16.82 10.09
C ASP A 424 22.82 18.23 10.42
N PHE A 425 22.31 19.00 9.42
CA PHE A 425 21.76 20.38 9.48
C PHE A 425 22.58 21.43 10.29
N PRO A 426 23.02 22.56 9.69
CA PRO A 426 22.10 23.58 9.21
C PRO A 426 22.58 24.22 7.90
N ALA A 427 21.95 23.81 6.80
CA ALA A 427 21.74 24.63 5.61
C ALA A 427 20.43 24.16 5.00
N ASP A 428 19.33 24.77 5.44
CA ASP A 428 18.03 24.67 4.80
C ASP A 428 18.05 25.54 3.53
N SER A 429 17.86 24.91 2.37
CA SER A 429 17.70 25.65 1.12
C SER A 429 16.22 25.69 0.75
N GLN A 430 15.70 26.91 0.58
CA GLN A 430 14.39 27.13 -0.04
C GLN A 430 14.52 27.50 -1.52
N ASP A 431 15.74 27.39 -2.08
CA ASP A 431 16.02 27.72 -3.47
C ASP A 431 15.79 26.51 -4.37
N VAL A 432 14.58 26.42 -4.95
CA VAL A 432 14.24 25.36 -5.90
C VAL A 432 15.12 25.35 -7.14
N SER A 433 15.84 26.45 -7.46
CA SER A 433 16.73 26.49 -8.62
C SER A 433 17.94 25.56 -8.49
N GLU A 434 18.25 25.09 -7.27
CA GLU A 434 19.29 24.08 -7.02
C GLU A 434 18.90 22.68 -7.53
N VAL A 435 17.59 22.42 -7.67
CA VAL A 435 17.02 21.16 -8.18
C VAL A 435 16.17 21.36 -9.44
N ALA A 436 16.26 22.54 -10.06
CA ALA A 436 15.53 22.85 -11.27
C ALA A 436 16.19 22.20 -12.49
N CYS A 437 15.53 21.20 -13.06
CA CYS A 437 16.04 20.43 -14.20
C CYS A 437 14.88 19.80 -15.00
N THR A 438 15.19 18.87 -15.91
CA THR A 438 14.19 18.10 -16.64
C THR A 438 14.75 16.70 -16.89
N TYR A 439 13.93 15.67 -16.69
CA TYR A 439 14.24 14.28 -17.02
C TYR A 439 13.37 13.76 -18.17
N GLU A 440 13.73 12.59 -18.70
CA GLU A 440 12.88 11.88 -19.65
C GLU A 440 11.60 11.43 -18.94
N LEU A 441 10.45 11.71 -19.56
CA LEU A 441 9.16 11.37 -18.98
C LEU A 441 8.95 9.86 -18.99
N LEU A 442 8.35 9.33 -17.93
CA LEU A 442 7.93 7.94 -17.91
C LEU A 442 6.80 7.72 -18.93
N PRO A 443 6.66 6.49 -19.48
CA PRO A 443 5.53 6.15 -20.34
C PRO A 443 4.18 6.46 -19.66
N ALA A 444 3.24 6.98 -20.44
CA ALA A 444 1.89 7.25 -19.97
C ALA A 444 0.95 6.03 -20.10
N GLU A 445 1.35 5.00 -20.84
CA GLU A 445 0.60 3.75 -21.08
C GLU A 445 1.53 2.53 -21.11
#